data_AF-A0A926NTU0-F1
#
_entry.id   AF-A0A926NTU0-F1
#
_cell.length_a   1.000
_cell.length_b   1.000
_cell.length_c   1.000
_cell.angle_alpha   90.00
_cell.angle_beta   90.00
_cell.angle_gamma   90.00
#
_symmetry.space_group_name_H-M   'P 1'
#
loop_
_entity.id
_entity.type
_entity.pdbx_description
1 polymer ?
#
loop_
_entity_poly.entity_id
_entity_poly.type
_entity_poly.pdbx_seq_one_letter_code
_entity_poly.pdbx_strand_id
1 'polypeptide(L)'
;MIEKTLRTTTGKLNLKLPSQLSEVTLGQMIALQESKDLGDLEAISILSGVPVSDLQSVVNANDFMDFADAVLSLSHQIKYLYNSDEIPKTVALMIDDKIVTVNVIRNLSLEPAGAFMAARDIISDEITAHINLYGEENWQDYFNPSLTACCKVLGYYLYCRATGKHYNEYAAADFAEAIKQLRVTEALPIAKHFFMNYPNLSKPRIGFWRRLLRL
;
A
#
# COMPACT_ATOMS: atom_id res chain seq x y z
N MET A 1 5.27 6.87 -17.41
CA MET A 1 6.18 7.63 -16.55
C MET A 1 6.72 8.79 -17.37
N ILE A 2 6.66 10.01 -16.82
CA ILE A 2 7.24 11.20 -17.46
C ILE A 2 8.59 11.47 -16.84
N GLU A 3 9.59 11.75 -17.68
CA GLU A 3 10.95 12.03 -17.27
C GLU A 3 11.38 13.39 -17.81
N LYS A 4 11.94 14.24 -16.94
CA LYS A 4 12.47 15.54 -17.33
C LYS A 4 13.72 15.87 -16.54
N THR A 5 14.73 16.40 -17.24
CA THR A 5 15.93 16.94 -16.60
C THR A 5 15.72 18.42 -16.28
N LEU A 6 15.68 18.75 -15.00
CA LEU A 6 15.54 20.10 -14.46
C LEU A 6 16.93 20.70 -14.18
N ARG A 7 17.08 22.01 -14.35
CA ARG A 7 18.32 22.72 -13.96
C ARG A 7 18.25 23.08 -12.48
N THR A 8 19.30 22.77 -11.73
CA THR A 8 19.44 23.15 -10.33
C THR A 8 20.53 24.20 -10.15
N THR A 9 20.58 24.83 -8.98
CA THR A 9 21.64 25.78 -8.61
C THR A 9 23.03 25.14 -8.61
N THR A 10 23.12 23.82 -8.43
CA THR A 10 24.36 23.05 -8.34
C THR A 10 24.62 22.14 -9.54
N GLY A 11 23.67 22.01 -10.48
CA GLY A 11 23.81 21.11 -11.63
C GLY A 11 22.51 20.80 -12.36
N LYS A 12 22.23 19.51 -12.56
CA LYS A 12 21.03 18.99 -13.24
C LYS A 12 20.41 17.90 -12.38
N LEU A 13 19.08 17.92 -12.27
CA LEU A 13 18.30 16.92 -11.56
C LEU A 13 17.44 16.18 -12.57
N ASN A 14 17.52 14.85 -12.59
CA ASN A 14 16.64 14.04 -13.42
C ASN A 14 15.41 13.63 -12.60
N LEU A 15 14.25 14.18 -12.94
CA LEU A 15 13.00 13.94 -12.24
C LEU A 15 12.13 12.96 -13.05
N LYS A 16 11.66 11.92 -12.39
CA LYS A 16 10.73 10.92 -12.95
C LYS A 16 9.44 10.97 -12.15
N LEU A 17 8.31 11.17 -12.82
CA LEU A 17 7.00 11.17 -12.19
C LEU A 17 6.09 10.10 -12.81
N PRO A 18 5.36 9.32 -11.98
CA PRO A 18 4.34 8.41 -12.45
C PRO A 18 3.27 9.16 -13.24
N SER A 19 2.88 8.62 -14.40
CA SER A 19 1.78 9.17 -15.21
C SER A 19 0.49 8.36 -15.07
N GLN A 20 0.56 7.21 -14.41
CA GLN A 20 -0.53 6.27 -14.22
C GLN A 20 -0.38 5.53 -12.89
N LEU A 21 -1.49 5.06 -12.33
CA LEU A 21 -1.49 4.35 -11.04
C LEU A 21 -0.63 3.08 -11.04
N SER A 22 -0.50 2.39 -12.18
CA SER A 22 0.31 1.18 -12.31
C SER A 22 1.82 1.43 -12.14
N GLU A 23 2.25 2.68 -12.12
CA GLU A 23 3.63 3.08 -11.88
C GLU A 23 3.87 3.52 -10.42
N VAL A 24 2.81 3.69 -9.63
CA VAL A 24 2.90 4.14 -8.24
C VAL A 24 2.97 2.93 -7.31
N THR A 25 3.93 2.96 -6.39
CA THR A 25 4.05 1.91 -5.37
C THR A 25 3.04 2.10 -4.23
N LEU A 26 2.74 1.04 -3.51
CA LEU A 26 1.89 1.09 -2.33
C LEU A 26 2.48 2.02 -1.26
N GLY A 27 3.80 2.01 -1.09
CA GLY A 27 4.51 2.88 -0.15
C GLY A 27 4.36 4.36 -0.49
N GLN A 28 4.45 4.72 -1.77
CA GLN A 28 4.21 6.09 -2.22
C GLN A 28 2.77 6.53 -1.92
N MET A 29 1.78 5.67 -2.19
CA MET A 29 0.39 5.98 -1.89
C MET A 29 0.10 6.09 -0.39
N ILE A 30 0.72 5.26 0.45
CA ILE A 30 0.64 5.37 1.92
C ILE A 30 1.19 6.73 2.36
N ALA A 31 2.37 7.11 1.89
CA ALA A 31 2.99 8.39 2.24
C ALA A 31 2.12 9.60 1.83
N LEU A 32 1.46 9.52 0.66
CA LEU A 32 0.50 10.54 0.23
C LEU A 32 -0.74 10.61 1.14
N GLN A 33 -1.24 9.47 1.64
CA GLN A 33 -2.41 9.44 2.54
C GLN A 33 -2.10 9.89 3.97
N GLU A 34 -0.90 9.60 4.48
CA GLU A 34 -0.51 9.92 5.86
C GLU A 34 -0.11 11.39 6.05
N SER A 35 0.17 12.11 4.97
CA SER A 35 0.57 13.52 4.99
C SER A 35 -0.64 14.45 5.13
N LYS A 36 -0.83 15.02 6.33
CA LYS A 36 -2.01 15.87 6.65
C LYS A 36 -2.05 17.21 5.91
N ASP A 37 -0.88 17.80 5.67
CA ASP A 37 -0.71 19.11 5.03
C ASP A 37 0.25 19.00 3.84
N LEU A 38 -0.05 18.08 2.93
CA LEU A 38 0.82 17.76 1.80
C LEU A 38 0.94 18.94 0.83
N GLY A 39 2.13 19.57 0.80
CA GLY A 39 2.46 20.58 -0.20
C GLY A 39 2.81 19.97 -1.56
N ASP A 40 2.72 20.75 -2.65
CA ASP A 40 3.01 20.28 -4.01
C ASP A 40 4.42 19.67 -4.14
N LEU A 41 5.43 20.29 -3.52
CA LEU A 41 6.81 19.77 -3.55
C LEU A 41 6.97 18.47 -2.75
N GLU A 42 6.21 18.28 -1.68
CA GLU A 42 6.22 17.02 -0.91
C GLU A 42 5.54 15.91 -1.69
N ALA A 43 4.43 16.21 -2.36
CA ALA A 43 3.75 15.27 -3.26
C ALA A 43 4.69 14.82 -4.39
N ILE A 44 5.39 15.77 -5.03
CA ILE A 44 6.39 15.49 -6.06
C ILE A 44 7.54 14.67 -5.48
N SER A 45 8.01 14.99 -4.26
CA SER A 45 9.07 14.24 -3.59
C SER A 45 8.69 12.77 -3.38
N ILE A 46 7.48 12.52 -2.87
CA ILE A 46 6.97 11.16 -2.64
C ILE A 46 6.83 10.41 -3.97
N LEU A 47 6.19 11.01 -4.97
CA LEU A 47 5.92 10.37 -6.26
C LEU A 47 7.19 10.12 -7.10
N SER A 48 8.17 11.02 -7.00
CA SER A 48 9.43 10.89 -7.77
C SER A 48 10.53 10.15 -7.03
N GLY A 49 10.43 10.01 -5.71
CA GLY A 49 11.49 9.48 -4.85
C GLY A 49 12.68 10.43 -4.68
N VAL A 50 12.56 11.69 -5.12
CA VAL A 50 13.61 12.71 -4.98
C VAL A 50 13.40 13.52 -3.70
N PRO A 51 14.44 13.77 -2.88
CA PRO A 51 14.31 14.59 -1.67
C PRO A 51 13.80 16.02 -1.94
N VAL A 52 12.97 16.55 -1.04
CA VAL A 52 12.46 17.94 -1.13
C VAL A 52 13.59 18.97 -1.24
N SER A 53 14.72 18.77 -0.54
CA SER A 53 15.88 19.65 -0.61
C SER A 53 16.42 19.81 -2.04
N ASP A 54 16.38 18.73 -2.82
CA ASP A 54 16.89 18.70 -4.18
C ASP A 54 15.89 19.35 -5.13
N LEU A 55 14.59 19.17 -4.89
CA LEU A 55 13.52 19.87 -5.62
C LEU A 55 13.55 21.39 -5.37
N GLN A 56 13.84 21.82 -4.14
CA GLN A 56 14.01 23.23 -3.79
C GLN A 56 15.22 23.89 -4.46
N SER A 57 16.18 23.09 -4.93
CA SER A 57 17.36 23.59 -5.66
C SER A 57 17.10 23.90 -7.14
N VAL A 58 15.90 23.58 -7.66
CA VAL A 58 15.52 23.84 -9.06
C VAL A 58 15.41 25.35 -9.31
N VAL A 59 16.10 25.81 -10.37
CA VAL A 59 16.24 27.25 -10.66
C VAL A 59 14.93 27.90 -11.11
N ASN A 60 14.10 27.15 -11.84
CA ASN A 60 12.84 27.65 -12.41
C ASN A 60 11.66 26.76 -11.99
N ALA A 61 10.80 27.29 -11.12
CA ALA A 61 9.60 26.58 -10.67
C ALA A 61 8.63 26.26 -11.82
N ASN A 62 8.63 27.04 -12.91
CA ASN A 62 7.77 26.77 -14.06
C ASN A 62 8.14 25.46 -14.78
N ASP A 63 9.36 24.93 -14.59
CA ASP A 63 9.76 23.66 -15.20
C ASP A 63 8.99 22.46 -14.60
N PHE A 64 8.30 22.64 -13.47
CA PHE A 64 7.38 21.65 -12.90
C PHE A 64 6.03 21.61 -13.61
N MET A 65 5.64 22.66 -14.35
CA MET A 65 4.35 22.72 -15.03
C MET A 65 4.22 21.66 -16.13
N ASP A 66 5.32 21.17 -16.68
CA ASP A 66 5.29 20.07 -17.66
C ASP A 66 4.79 18.75 -17.08
N PHE A 67 4.71 18.63 -15.75
CA PHE A 67 4.12 17.49 -15.06
C PHE A 67 2.65 17.70 -14.69
N ALA A 68 2.10 18.91 -14.87
CA ALA A 68 0.76 19.26 -14.39
C ALA A 68 -0.32 18.33 -14.95
N ASP A 69 -0.29 18.03 -16.25
CA ASP A 69 -1.27 17.15 -16.90
C ASP A 69 -1.19 15.71 -16.35
N ALA A 70 0.02 15.21 -16.08
CA ALA A 70 0.22 13.88 -15.52
C ALA A 70 -0.23 13.81 -14.06
N VAL A 71 0.07 14.83 -13.27
CA VAL A 71 -0.39 14.92 -11.87
C VAL A 71 -1.92 15.02 -11.82
N LEU A 72 -2.53 15.83 -12.69
CA LEU A 72 -3.98 15.95 -12.77
C LEU A 72 -4.61 14.60 -13.16
N SER A 73 -4.10 13.94 -14.20
CA SER A 73 -4.56 12.61 -14.60
C SER A 73 -4.40 11.58 -13.49
N LEU A 74 -3.27 11.59 -12.78
CA LEU A 74 -3.00 10.68 -11.67
C LEU A 74 -3.97 10.92 -10.52
N SER A 75 -4.27 12.18 -10.17
CA SER A 75 -5.25 12.49 -9.11
C SER A 75 -6.65 11.98 -9.44
N HIS A 76 -7.07 12.09 -10.71
CA HIS A 76 -8.31 11.49 -11.18
C HIS A 76 -8.32 9.96 -11.04
N GLN A 77 -7.19 9.30 -11.33
CA GLN A 77 -7.08 7.86 -11.17
C GLN A 77 -7.10 7.45 -9.69
N ILE A 78 -6.38 8.16 -8.82
CA ILE A 78 -6.35 7.92 -7.37
C ILE A 78 -7.76 7.97 -6.75
N LYS A 79 -8.61 8.89 -7.22
CA LYS A 79 -10.01 8.96 -6.79
C LYS A 79 -10.77 7.63 -6.94
N TYR A 80 -10.43 6.85 -7.96
CA TYR A 80 -11.06 5.58 -8.29
C TYR A 80 -10.18 4.37 -7.93
N LEU A 81 -9.19 4.56 -7.06
CA LEU A 81 -8.20 3.54 -6.69
C LEU A 81 -8.83 2.21 -6.25
N TYR A 82 -9.92 2.25 -5.48
CA TYR A 82 -10.59 1.07 -4.93
C TYR A 82 -11.62 0.42 -5.87
N ASN A 83 -11.81 0.95 -7.08
CA ASN A 83 -12.81 0.44 -8.03
C ASN A 83 -12.33 -0.82 -8.79
N SER A 84 -11.04 -1.15 -8.72
CA SER A 84 -10.51 -2.35 -9.36
C SER A 84 -10.62 -3.56 -8.44
N ASP A 85 -11.28 -4.61 -8.93
CA ASP A 85 -11.35 -5.94 -8.28
C ASP A 85 -10.53 -6.99 -9.04
N GLU A 86 -9.75 -6.59 -10.05
CA GLU A 86 -8.95 -7.52 -10.84
C GLU A 86 -7.72 -7.98 -10.05
N ILE A 87 -7.76 -9.22 -9.57
CA ILE A 87 -6.68 -9.82 -8.80
C ILE A 87 -5.60 -10.35 -9.76
N PRO A 88 -4.35 -9.86 -9.68
CA PRO A 88 -3.29 -10.33 -10.56
C PRO A 88 -2.95 -11.80 -10.26
N LYS A 89 -2.52 -12.55 -11.28
CA LYS A 89 -2.10 -13.97 -11.12
C LYS A 89 -0.74 -14.09 -10.44
N THR A 90 0.12 -13.09 -10.58
CA THR A 90 1.49 -13.07 -10.08
C THR A 90 1.85 -11.66 -9.66
N VAL A 91 2.70 -11.54 -8.63
CA VAL A 91 3.31 -10.27 -8.21
C VAL A 91 4.83 -10.40 -8.18
N ALA A 92 5.54 -9.32 -8.48
CA ALA A 92 6.99 -9.27 -8.43
C ALA A 92 7.44 -8.45 -7.22
N LEU A 93 8.21 -9.05 -6.33
CA LEU A 93 8.73 -8.43 -5.11
C LEU A 93 10.24 -8.28 -5.18
N MET A 94 10.76 -7.19 -4.65
CA MET A 94 12.20 -7.02 -4.45
C MET A 94 12.58 -7.52 -3.05
N ILE A 95 13.43 -8.52 -2.96
CA ILE A 95 13.91 -9.12 -1.71
C ILE A 95 15.42 -9.29 -1.83
N ASP A 96 16.18 -8.69 -0.92
CA ASP A 96 17.65 -8.75 -0.91
C ASP A 96 18.26 -8.43 -2.30
N ASP A 97 17.80 -7.33 -2.91
CA ASP A 97 18.16 -6.86 -4.26
C ASP A 97 17.85 -7.82 -5.42
N LYS A 98 17.03 -8.84 -5.18
CA LYS A 98 16.56 -9.79 -6.19
C LYS A 98 15.07 -9.66 -6.42
N ILE A 99 14.67 -9.72 -7.69
CA ILE A 99 13.26 -9.77 -8.07
C ILE A 99 12.78 -11.22 -7.93
N VAL A 100 11.81 -11.42 -7.04
CA VAL A 100 11.14 -12.70 -6.79
C VAL A 100 9.70 -12.61 -7.30
N THR A 101 9.33 -13.47 -8.23
CA THR A 101 7.94 -13.58 -8.71
C THR A 101 7.18 -14.58 -7.85
N VAL A 102 6.07 -14.13 -7.27
CA VAL A 102 5.19 -14.93 -6.41
C VAL A 102 3.86 -15.15 -7.10
N ASN A 103 3.40 -16.40 -7.15
CA ASN A 103 2.07 -16.73 -7.63
C ASN A 103 1.01 -16.34 -6.59
N VAL A 104 0.00 -15.62 -7.03
CA VAL A 104 -1.18 -15.30 -6.23
C VAL A 104 -2.12 -16.50 -6.31
N ILE A 105 -2.30 -17.21 -5.20
CA ILE A 105 -3.11 -18.43 -5.18
C ILE A 105 -4.58 -18.07 -5.41
N ARG A 106 -5.28 -18.84 -6.25
CA ARG A 106 -6.67 -18.59 -6.64
C ARG A 106 -7.67 -18.52 -5.47
N ASN A 107 -7.37 -19.19 -4.36
CA ASN A 107 -8.23 -19.20 -3.18
C ASN A 107 -7.87 -18.14 -2.13
N LEU A 108 -6.80 -17.36 -2.37
CA LEU A 108 -6.30 -16.29 -1.48
C LEU A 108 -6.38 -16.65 0.01
N SER A 109 -5.89 -17.84 0.34
CA SER A 109 -5.90 -18.34 1.72
C SER A 109 -4.65 -17.88 2.48
N LEU A 110 -4.86 -17.43 3.72
CA LEU A 110 -3.80 -17.11 4.68
C LEU A 110 -3.37 -18.40 5.38
N GLU A 111 -2.18 -18.87 5.00
CA GLU A 111 -1.49 -19.99 5.63
C GLU A 111 -0.07 -19.52 5.96
N PRO A 112 0.48 -19.84 7.16
CA PRO A 112 -0.06 -20.71 8.22
C PRO A 112 -1.00 -19.99 9.22
N ALA A 113 -1.51 -20.72 10.22
CA ALA A 113 -2.46 -20.23 11.22
C ALA A 113 -2.03 -18.94 11.93
N GLY A 114 -0.73 -18.75 12.17
CA GLY A 114 -0.19 -17.50 12.72
C GLY A 114 -0.44 -16.29 11.81
N ALA A 115 -0.18 -16.42 10.50
CA ALA A 115 -0.46 -15.39 9.51
C ALA A 115 -1.96 -15.05 9.46
N PHE A 116 -2.81 -16.07 9.55
CA PHE A 116 -4.26 -15.91 9.60
C PHE A 116 -4.68 -15.12 10.84
N MET A 117 -4.17 -15.46 12.03
CA MET A 117 -4.51 -14.75 13.27
C MET A 117 -4.05 -13.29 13.25
N ALA A 118 -2.83 -13.01 12.78
CA ALA A 118 -2.31 -11.65 12.72
C ALA A 118 -3.09 -10.78 11.70
N ALA A 119 -3.40 -11.33 10.52
CA ALA A 119 -4.22 -10.65 9.53
C ALA A 119 -5.66 -10.43 10.02
N ARG A 120 -6.24 -11.41 10.74
CA ARG A 120 -7.57 -11.28 11.36
C ARG A 120 -7.66 -10.07 12.25
N ASP A 121 -6.67 -9.91 13.12
CA ASP A 121 -6.71 -8.88 14.15
C ASP A 121 -6.65 -7.49 13.50
N ILE A 122 -5.85 -7.32 12.43
CA ILE A 122 -5.83 -6.10 11.61
C ILE A 122 -7.18 -5.85 10.91
N ILE A 123 -7.71 -6.86 10.22
CA ILE A 123 -8.96 -6.74 9.47
C ILE A 123 -10.11 -6.36 10.42
N SER A 124 -10.19 -7.02 11.56
CA SER A 124 -11.20 -6.74 12.60
C SER A 124 -11.07 -5.33 13.16
N ASP A 125 -9.85 -4.86 13.44
CA ASP A 125 -9.62 -3.53 14.00
C ASP A 125 -10.01 -2.45 12.98
N GLU A 126 -9.66 -2.63 11.71
CA GLU A 126 -9.98 -1.69 10.62
C GLU A 126 -11.51 -1.56 10.40
N ILE A 127 -12.21 -2.69 10.36
CA ILE A 127 -13.66 -2.72 10.20
C ILE A 127 -14.36 -2.11 11.42
N THR A 128 -13.89 -2.45 12.63
CA THR A 128 -14.45 -1.89 13.86
C THR A 128 -14.28 -0.38 13.90
N ALA A 129 -13.11 0.13 13.49
CA ALA A 129 -12.86 1.56 13.38
C ALA A 129 -13.81 2.24 12.39
N HIS A 130 -14.03 1.62 11.22
CA HIS A 130 -14.98 2.13 10.23
C HIS A 130 -16.43 2.14 10.75
N ILE A 131 -16.90 1.04 11.34
CA ILE A 131 -18.24 0.94 11.92
C ILE A 131 -18.45 1.97 13.04
N ASN A 132 -17.44 2.19 13.88
CA ASN A 132 -17.52 3.19 14.94
C ASN A 132 -17.66 4.63 14.41
N LEU A 133 -17.11 4.92 13.22
CA LEU A 133 -17.15 6.25 12.61
C LEU A 133 -18.39 6.49 11.74
N TYR A 134 -18.83 5.47 10.99
CA TYR A 134 -19.85 5.62 9.95
C TYR A 134 -21.14 4.85 10.23
N GLY A 135 -21.17 4.02 11.27
CA GLY A 135 -22.30 3.17 11.62
C GLY A 135 -22.17 1.74 11.08
N GLU A 136 -23.03 0.84 11.59
CA GLU A 136 -23.03 -0.59 11.25
C GLU A 136 -23.87 -0.90 10.01
N GLU A 137 -24.83 -0.04 9.65
CA GLU A 137 -25.72 -0.29 8.51
C GLU A 137 -24.97 -0.20 7.18
N ASN A 138 -25.02 -1.27 6.38
CA ASN A 138 -24.45 -1.35 5.03
C ASN A 138 -22.97 -0.90 4.95
N TRP A 139 -22.21 -1.07 6.03
CA TRP A 139 -20.82 -0.60 6.11
C TRP A 139 -19.94 -1.16 4.98
N GLN A 140 -20.22 -2.39 4.52
CA GLN A 140 -19.46 -3.06 3.45
C GLN A 140 -19.54 -2.32 2.11
N ASP A 141 -20.65 -1.64 1.81
CA ASP A 141 -20.87 -0.96 0.52
C ASP A 141 -19.94 0.25 0.33
N TYR A 142 -19.48 0.83 1.45
CA TYR A 142 -18.65 2.03 1.48
C TYR A 142 -17.28 1.79 2.15
N PHE A 143 -16.98 0.54 2.52
CA PHE A 143 -15.75 0.21 3.21
C PHE A 143 -14.55 0.21 2.26
N ASN A 144 -13.61 1.09 2.53
CA ASN A 144 -12.28 1.08 1.91
C ASN A 144 -11.24 0.90 3.02
N PRO A 145 -10.51 -0.23 3.07
CA PRO A 145 -9.48 -0.44 4.08
C PRO A 145 -8.32 0.54 3.85
N SER A 146 -7.71 1.05 4.91
CA SER A 146 -6.52 1.89 4.80
C SER A 146 -5.38 1.16 4.06
N LEU A 147 -4.60 1.91 3.28
CA LEU A 147 -3.48 1.33 2.55
C LEU A 147 -2.41 0.73 3.49
N THR A 148 -2.29 1.28 4.70
CA THR A 148 -1.42 0.74 5.75
C THR A 148 -1.92 -0.61 6.26
N ALA A 149 -3.22 -0.80 6.47
CA ALA A 149 -3.79 -2.10 6.83
C ALA A 149 -3.63 -3.11 5.68
N CYS A 150 -3.88 -2.68 4.43
CA CYS A 150 -3.63 -3.50 3.23
C CYS A 150 -2.18 -3.98 3.16
N CYS A 151 -1.22 -3.10 3.39
CA CYS A 151 0.21 -3.42 3.39
C CYS A 151 0.56 -4.51 4.41
N LYS A 152 0.05 -4.39 5.65
CA LYS A 152 0.32 -5.37 6.71
C LYS A 152 -0.29 -6.74 6.42
N VAL A 153 -1.54 -6.79 5.96
CA VAL A 153 -2.20 -8.06 5.58
C VAL A 153 -1.43 -8.77 4.48
N LEU A 154 -0.98 -8.02 3.47
CA LEU A 154 -0.14 -8.56 2.39
C LEU A 154 1.23 -9.03 2.89
N GLY A 155 1.81 -8.35 3.89
CA GLY A 155 3.05 -8.78 4.55
C GLY A 155 2.91 -10.21 5.09
N TYR A 156 1.87 -10.48 5.87
CA TYR A 156 1.60 -11.82 6.39
C TYR A 156 1.27 -12.84 5.30
N TYR A 157 0.55 -12.43 4.25
CA TYR A 157 0.18 -13.32 3.15
C TYR A 157 1.38 -13.71 2.26
N LEU A 158 2.23 -12.76 1.91
CA LEU A 158 3.29 -12.98 0.93
C LEU A 158 4.61 -13.43 1.56
N TYR A 159 4.86 -13.17 2.85
CA TYR A 159 6.16 -13.44 3.49
C TYR A 159 6.71 -14.84 3.22
N CYS A 160 5.98 -15.90 3.58
CA CYS A 160 6.47 -17.28 3.42
C CYS A 160 6.68 -17.64 1.94
N ARG A 161 5.80 -17.16 1.06
CA ARG A 161 5.83 -17.48 -0.38
C ARG A 161 6.96 -16.75 -1.10
N ALA A 162 7.24 -15.53 -0.67
CA ALA A 162 8.24 -14.66 -1.27
C ALA A 162 9.65 -15.03 -0.76
N THR A 163 9.78 -15.38 0.51
CA THR A 163 11.09 -15.68 1.12
C THR A 163 11.44 -17.16 1.13
N GLY A 164 10.45 -18.06 1.00
CA GLY A 164 10.61 -19.50 1.19
C GLY A 164 10.88 -19.92 2.64
N LYS A 165 10.85 -18.97 3.59
CA LYS A 165 11.14 -19.22 5.02
C LYS A 165 9.89 -19.71 5.75
N HIS A 166 10.11 -20.37 6.88
CA HIS A 166 9.02 -20.67 7.82
C HIS A 166 8.44 -19.38 8.39
N TYR A 167 7.14 -19.41 8.68
CA TYR A 167 6.45 -18.24 9.22
C TYR A 167 7.06 -17.81 10.56
N ASN A 168 7.37 -16.52 10.63
CA ASN A 168 7.78 -15.83 11.83
C ASN A 168 7.00 -14.52 11.86
N GLU A 169 6.23 -14.29 12.93
CA GLU A 169 5.32 -13.15 13.04
C GLU A 169 6.05 -11.81 12.93
N TYR A 170 7.17 -11.66 13.65
CA TYR A 170 7.99 -10.44 13.63
C TYR A 170 8.59 -10.19 12.24
N ALA A 171 9.18 -11.22 11.64
CA ALA A 171 9.77 -11.08 10.30
C ALA A 171 8.70 -10.82 9.22
N ALA A 172 7.49 -11.35 9.37
CA ALA A 172 6.38 -11.09 8.47
C ALA A 172 5.78 -9.69 8.65
N ALA A 173 5.82 -9.15 9.88
CA ALA A 173 5.46 -7.76 10.15
C ALA A 173 6.48 -6.79 9.51
N ASP A 174 7.78 -7.07 9.65
CA ASP A 174 8.85 -6.29 9.03
C ASP A 174 8.83 -6.39 7.50
N PHE A 175 8.30 -7.50 6.95
CA PHE A 175 8.14 -7.69 5.52
C PHE A 175 7.22 -6.67 4.85
N ALA A 176 6.43 -5.92 5.62
CA ALA A 176 5.63 -4.80 5.11
C ALA A 176 6.49 -3.77 4.32
N GLU A 177 7.77 -3.57 4.67
CA GLU A 177 8.66 -2.68 3.92
C GLU A 177 8.92 -3.18 2.49
N ALA A 178 9.02 -4.50 2.29
CA ALA A 178 9.14 -5.07 0.95
C ALA A 178 7.81 -4.95 0.18
N ILE A 179 6.67 -5.09 0.87
CA ILE A 179 5.34 -4.93 0.28
C ILE A 179 5.09 -3.49 -0.19
N LYS A 180 5.63 -2.48 0.50
CA LYS A 180 5.54 -1.08 0.06
C LYS A 180 6.10 -0.85 -1.35
N GLN A 181 6.99 -1.70 -1.84
CA GLN A 181 7.56 -1.61 -3.18
C GLN A 181 6.64 -2.17 -4.27
N LEU A 182 5.59 -2.93 -3.92
CA LEU A 182 4.60 -3.39 -4.89
C LEU A 182 3.84 -2.23 -5.50
N ARG A 183 3.44 -2.36 -6.77
CA ARG A 183 2.53 -1.42 -7.41
C ARG A 183 1.19 -1.45 -6.69
N VAL A 184 0.61 -0.27 -6.45
CA VAL A 184 -0.66 -0.16 -5.73
C VAL A 184 -1.78 -0.90 -6.45
N THR A 185 -1.77 -0.90 -7.80
CA THR A 185 -2.76 -1.61 -8.64
C THR A 185 -2.66 -3.12 -8.54
N GLU A 186 -1.51 -3.67 -8.15
CA GLU A 186 -1.31 -5.11 -7.97
C GLU A 186 -1.62 -5.52 -6.52
N ALA A 187 -1.21 -4.71 -5.56
CA ALA A 187 -1.38 -4.96 -4.14
C ALA A 187 -2.84 -4.84 -3.68
N LEU A 188 -3.53 -3.77 -4.10
CA LEU A 188 -4.82 -3.41 -3.52
C LEU A 188 -5.94 -4.42 -3.78
N PRO A 189 -6.13 -4.98 -5.00
CA PRO A 189 -7.16 -5.98 -5.24
C PRO A 189 -6.98 -7.25 -4.40
N ILE A 190 -5.72 -7.68 -4.19
CA ILE A 190 -5.39 -8.82 -3.33
C ILE A 190 -5.76 -8.50 -1.88
N ALA A 191 -5.36 -7.32 -1.37
CA ALA A 191 -5.66 -6.92 -0.01
C ALA A 191 -7.17 -6.78 0.22
N LYS A 192 -7.88 -6.07 -0.66
CA LYS A 192 -9.34 -5.86 -0.61
C LYS A 192 -10.09 -7.19 -0.52
N HIS A 193 -9.64 -8.21 -1.26
CA HIS A 193 -10.23 -9.55 -1.17
C HIS A 193 -10.22 -10.11 0.26
N PHE A 194 -9.14 -9.92 1.02
CA PHE A 194 -9.06 -10.36 2.41
C PHE A 194 -10.05 -9.65 3.32
N PHE A 195 -10.25 -8.33 3.15
CA PHE A 195 -11.20 -7.58 3.96
C PHE A 195 -12.65 -7.92 3.62
N MET A 196 -12.97 -8.14 2.34
CA MET A 196 -14.34 -8.40 1.89
C MET A 196 -14.79 -9.85 2.07
N ASN A 197 -13.89 -10.82 1.93
CA ASN A 197 -14.21 -12.25 1.98
C ASN A 197 -13.81 -12.91 3.30
N TYR A 198 -13.49 -12.11 4.33
CA TYR A 198 -13.09 -12.66 5.61
C TYR A 198 -14.24 -13.46 6.26
N PRO A 199 -14.02 -14.70 6.72
CA PRO A 199 -15.07 -15.47 7.38
C PRO A 199 -15.39 -14.90 8.78
N ASN A 200 -16.68 -14.63 9.04
CA ASN A 200 -17.22 -14.06 10.29
C ASN A 200 -16.90 -12.56 10.55
N LEU A 201 -16.93 -11.70 9.53
CA LEU A 201 -16.83 -10.23 9.68
C LEU A 201 -17.78 -9.63 10.74
N SER A 202 -18.87 -10.32 11.07
CA SER A 202 -19.91 -9.88 12.01
C SER A 202 -19.77 -10.37 13.45
N LYS A 203 -18.74 -11.16 13.80
CA LYS A 203 -18.61 -11.68 15.17
C LYS A 203 -17.72 -10.78 16.01
N PRO A 204 -18.26 -10.18 17.10
CA PRO A 204 -17.47 -9.34 17.99
C PRO A 204 -16.32 -10.14 18.61
N ARG A 205 -15.23 -9.41 18.83
CA ARG A 205 -13.93 -9.84 19.35
C ARG A 205 -14.08 -10.83 20.53
N ILE A 206 -13.92 -12.13 20.29
CA ILE A 206 -13.72 -13.09 21.38
C ILE A 206 -12.23 -13.01 21.73
N GLY A 207 -11.91 -12.17 22.73
CA GLY A 207 -10.55 -11.88 23.15
C GLY A 207 -9.79 -13.13 23.64
N PHE A 208 -9.17 -13.87 22.73
CA PHE A 208 -8.28 -14.98 23.06
C PHE A 208 -6.97 -14.51 23.71
N TRP A 209 -6.51 -13.29 23.37
CA TRP A 209 -5.33 -12.67 23.97
C TRP A 209 -5.48 -12.33 25.47
N ARG A 210 -6.71 -12.21 26.01
CA ARG A 210 -6.91 -12.04 27.46
C ARG A 210 -6.73 -13.33 28.27
N ARG A 211 -6.68 -14.51 27.62
CA ARG A 211 -6.43 -15.79 28.32
C ARG A 211 -4.95 -16.15 28.42
N LEU A 212 -4.12 -15.70 27.48
CA LEU A 212 -2.69 -16.00 27.48
C LEU A 212 -1.88 -15.14 28.46
N LEU A 213 -2.36 -13.94 28.82
CA LEU A 213 -1.72 -13.07 29.82
C LEU A 213 -2.17 -13.36 31.28
N ARG A 214 -2.75 -14.54 31.54
CA ARG A 214 -3.22 -14.97 32.88
C ARG A 214 -2.69 -16.34 33.33
N LEU A 215 -1.64 -16.84 32.69
CA LEU A 215 -0.87 -18.01 33.14
C LEU A 215 0.59 -17.59 33.33
#